data_AF-A0A327TR48-F1
#
_entry.id   AF-A0A327TR48-F1
#
_cell.length_a   1.000
_cell.length_b   1.000
_cell.length_c   1.000
_cell.angle_alpha   90.00
_cell.angle_beta   90.00
_cell.angle_gamma   90.00
#
_symmetry.space_group_name_H-M   'P 1'
#
loop_
_entity.id
_entity.type
_entity.pdbx_description
1 polymer ?
#
loop_
_entity_poly.entity_id
_entity_poly.type
_entity_poly.pdbx_seq_one_letter_code
_entity_poly.pdbx_strand_id
1 'polypeptide(L)'
;MTRFWPPGESTRRPLAPRVAASREPVDPARIGRRVVRRRAKGMDTGAVAVALDGARFDVRQASRHEDLADDLRGPAELAEWERIEQLLAAAPQGTVYDPDTDDVVQAELAADAAAAAAREAELREAMRIAARADELQALRELGTLEQTEPRAGDEAVRDELTRRAGGYVQDDVDGWLARALAAHRGHYRDPAAREAAAGLLTLPVLAHAALLAELARLVPGADVDQLAFAGRLAATEPEAAGELAAFLTRVEGTRA
;
A
#
# COMPACT_ATOMS: atom_id res chain seq x y z
N MET A 1 -29.12 57.97 0.07
CA MET A 1 -29.05 56.70 0.82
C MET A 1 -28.81 55.58 -0.18
N THR A 2 -27.56 55.15 -0.33
CA THR A 2 -27.19 53.92 -1.05
C THR A 2 -25.87 53.44 -0.47
N ARG A 3 -25.87 52.29 0.23
CA ARG A 3 -24.65 51.68 0.78
C ARG A 3 -23.99 50.85 -0.32
N PHE A 4 -22.77 51.19 -0.69
CA PHE A 4 -21.91 50.37 -1.54
C PHE A 4 -21.20 49.35 -0.64
N TRP A 5 -21.43 48.06 -0.88
CA TRP A 5 -20.75 46.95 -0.22
C TRP A 5 -19.63 46.45 -1.16
N PRO A 6 -18.41 46.10 -0.69
CA PRO A 6 -17.38 45.54 -1.56
C PRO A 6 -17.54 44.01 -1.65
N PRO A 7 -17.13 43.36 -2.76
CA PRO A 7 -17.05 41.90 -2.79
C PRO A 7 -15.77 41.47 -2.05
N GLY A 8 -15.95 40.81 -0.92
CA GLY A 8 -14.87 40.06 -0.26
C GLY A 8 -14.72 38.70 -0.93
N GLU A 9 -13.80 38.58 -1.89
CA GLU A 9 -13.34 37.28 -2.40
C GLU A 9 -12.43 36.63 -1.36
N SER A 10 -13.06 35.94 -0.40
CA SER A 10 -12.39 34.87 0.32
C SER A 10 -12.32 33.66 -0.60
N THR A 11 -11.17 33.44 -1.24
CA THR A 11 -10.83 32.19 -1.91
C THR A 11 -10.69 31.10 -0.83
N ARG A 12 -11.84 30.58 -0.36
CA ARG A 12 -11.88 29.30 0.33
C ARG A 12 -11.41 28.25 -0.68
N ARG A 13 -10.16 27.82 -0.51
CA ARG A 13 -9.64 26.54 -1.01
C ARG A 13 -10.75 25.50 -0.87
N PRO A 14 -11.15 24.79 -1.94
CA PRO A 14 -11.99 23.62 -1.76
C PRO A 14 -11.19 22.65 -0.90
N LEU A 15 -11.67 22.40 0.32
CA LEU A 15 -11.24 21.24 1.08
C LEU A 15 -11.55 20.04 0.19
N ALA A 16 -10.51 19.34 -0.27
CA ALA A 16 -10.65 18.08 -0.95
C ALA A 16 -11.64 17.21 -0.15
N PRO A 17 -12.56 16.47 -0.81
CA PRO A 17 -13.43 15.55 -0.10
C PRO A 17 -12.54 14.67 0.75
N ARG A 18 -12.70 14.71 2.07
CA ARG A 18 -12.14 13.66 2.93
C ARG A 18 -12.81 12.38 2.47
N VAL A 19 -12.13 11.64 1.60
CA VAL A 19 -12.47 10.24 1.35
C VAL A 19 -12.38 9.59 2.71
N ALA A 20 -13.55 9.31 3.30
CA ALA A 20 -13.62 8.55 4.53
C ALA A 20 -12.87 7.25 4.24
N ALA A 21 -11.78 7.01 4.96
CA ALA A 21 -11.07 5.75 4.87
C ALA A 21 -12.11 4.62 4.99
N SER A 22 -12.05 3.67 4.06
CA SER A 22 -12.91 2.50 4.04
C SER A 22 -12.90 1.89 5.44
N ARG A 23 -14.00 2.03 6.19
CA ARG A 23 -14.11 1.38 7.48
C ARG A 23 -14.07 -0.11 7.21
N GLU A 24 -13.21 -0.81 7.95
CA GLU A 24 -13.15 -2.26 7.90
C GLU A 24 -14.57 -2.80 8.08
N PRO A 25 -15.07 -3.65 7.17
CA PRO A 25 -16.40 -4.20 7.30
C PRO A 25 -16.50 -4.92 8.63
N VAL A 26 -17.54 -4.60 9.39
CA VAL A 26 -17.80 -5.22 10.67
C VAL A 26 -18.04 -6.72 10.44
N ASP A 27 -17.34 -7.58 11.16
CA ASP A 27 -17.55 -9.04 11.15
C ASP A 27 -18.54 -9.43 12.27
N PRO A 28 -19.82 -9.70 11.94
CA PRO A 28 -20.84 -10.00 12.95
C PRO A 28 -20.59 -11.33 13.65
N ALA A 29 -20.02 -12.31 12.94
CA ALA A 29 -19.70 -13.62 13.49
C ALA A 29 -18.63 -13.50 14.58
N ARG A 30 -17.59 -12.71 14.33
CA ARG A 30 -16.53 -12.43 15.31
C ARG A 30 -17.05 -11.66 16.53
N ILE A 31 -17.95 -10.70 16.34
CA ILE A 31 -18.62 -10.02 17.45
C ILE A 31 -19.38 -11.03 18.31
N GLY A 32 -20.13 -11.93 17.67
CA GLY A 32 -20.85 -13.01 18.35
C GLY A 32 -19.94 -13.86 19.22
N ARG A 33 -18.87 -14.44 18.64
CA ARG A 33 -17.90 -15.24 19.39
C ARG A 33 -17.34 -14.50 20.60
N ARG A 34 -16.98 -13.22 20.45
CA ARG A 34 -16.46 -12.39 21.56
C ARG A 34 -17.48 -12.17 22.68
N VAL A 35 -18.76 -11.99 22.36
CA VAL A 35 -19.83 -11.83 23.35
C VAL A 35 -19.96 -13.12 24.17
N VAL A 36 -19.96 -14.27 23.51
CA VAL A 36 -20.03 -15.58 24.16
C VAL A 36 -18.85 -15.80 25.10
N ARG A 37 -17.61 -15.61 24.61
CA ARG A 37 -16.39 -15.77 25.43
C ARG A 37 -16.41 -14.86 26.67
N ARG A 38 -16.89 -13.62 26.53
CA ARG A 38 -17.05 -12.71 27.66
C ARG A 38 -18.06 -13.21 28.68
N ARG A 39 -19.18 -13.77 28.22
CA ARG A 39 -20.22 -14.33 29.09
C ARG A 39 -19.78 -15.64 29.76
N ALA A 40 -19.03 -16.47 29.05
CA ALA A 40 -18.52 -17.75 29.53
C ALA A 40 -17.36 -17.61 30.52
N LYS A 41 -16.65 -16.46 30.54
CA LYS A 41 -15.50 -16.26 31.43
C LYS A 41 -15.90 -16.50 32.88
N GLY A 42 -15.23 -17.44 33.55
CA GLY A 42 -15.55 -17.80 34.92
C GLY A 42 -16.62 -18.90 35.08
N MET A 43 -17.17 -19.44 33.99
CA MET A 43 -18.14 -20.54 34.03
C MET A 43 -17.46 -21.91 34.01
N ASP A 44 -17.98 -22.84 34.81
CA ASP A 44 -17.63 -24.26 34.75
C ASP A 44 -18.47 -25.00 33.69
N THR A 45 -18.20 -26.30 33.50
CA THR A 45 -18.87 -27.14 32.50
C THR A 45 -20.39 -27.16 32.68
N GLY A 46 -20.90 -27.16 33.93
CA GLY A 46 -22.33 -27.20 34.20
C GLY A 46 -23.03 -25.88 33.87
N ALA A 47 -22.40 -24.76 34.24
CA ALA A 47 -22.90 -23.43 33.91
C ALA A 47 -22.91 -23.17 32.39
N VAL A 48 -21.88 -23.64 31.67
CA VAL A 48 -21.83 -23.55 30.20
C VAL A 48 -22.91 -24.41 29.55
N ALA A 49 -23.14 -25.64 30.00
CA ALA A 49 -24.19 -26.50 29.45
C ALA A 49 -25.60 -25.85 29.57
N VAL A 50 -25.90 -25.26 30.73
CA VAL A 50 -27.18 -24.53 30.93
C VAL A 50 -27.29 -23.33 29.99
N ALA A 51 -26.21 -22.56 29.81
CA ALA A 51 -26.21 -21.43 28.91
C ALA A 51 -26.37 -21.84 27.44
N LEU A 52 -25.72 -22.93 27.02
CA LEU A 52 -25.82 -23.50 25.68
C LEU A 52 -27.24 -24.00 25.38
N ASP A 53 -27.90 -24.66 26.33
CA ASP A 53 -29.30 -25.08 26.16
C ASP A 53 -30.25 -23.88 25.96
N GLY A 54 -30.01 -22.79 26.70
CA GLY A 54 -30.69 -21.51 26.48
C GLY A 54 -30.44 -20.96 25.07
N ALA A 55 -29.19 -20.91 24.62
CA ALA A 55 -28.84 -20.44 23.28
C ALA A 55 -29.48 -21.30 22.17
N ARG A 56 -29.51 -22.63 22.33
CA ARG A 56 -30.19 -23.55 21.40
C ARG A 56 -31.70 -23.31 21.38
N PHE A 57 -32.30 -23.00 22.52
CA PHE A 57 -33.71 -22.62 22.58
C PHE A 57 -33.98 -21.31 21.82
N ASP A 58 -33.15 -20.29 22.03
CA ASP A 58 -33.26 -19.00 21.35
C ASP A 58 -33.14 -19.16 19.83
N VAL A 59 -32.17 -19.95 19.34
CA VAL A 59 -32.01 -20.27 17.91
C VAL A 59 -33.25 -20.96 17.34
N ARG A 60 -33.87 -21.90 18.06
CA ARG A 60 -35.13 -22.55 17.63
C ARG A 60 -36.33 -21.60 17.59
N GLN A 61 -36.33 -20.55 18.41
CA GLN A 61 -37.36 -19.51 18.32
C GLN A 61 -37.09 -18.59 17.13
N ALA A 62 -35.83 -18.19 16.94
CA ALA A 62 -35.39 -17.32 15.87
C ALA A 62 -35.64 -17.93 14.48
N SER A 63 -35.51 -19.26 14.34
CA SER A 63 -35.76 -19.98 13.08
C SER A 63 -37.22 -19.91 12.59
N ARG A 64 -38.15 -19.37 13.40
CA ARG A 64 -39.54 -19.13 13.01
C ARG A 64 -39.74 -17.78 12.33
N HIS A 65 -38.68 -16.98 12.15
CA HIS A 65 -38.74 -15.64 11.58
C HIS A 65 -37.83 -15.58 10.35
N GLU A 66 -38.41 -15.22 9.19
CA GLU A 66 -37.69 -15.19 7.89
C GLU A 66 -36.65 -14.06 7.80
N ASP A 67 -36.78 -13.01 8.63
CA ASP A 67 -35.93 -11.82 8.60
C ASP A 67 -34.50 -12.03 9.13
N LEU A 68 -34.13 -13.26 9.52
CA LEU A 68 -32.84 -13.60 10.15
C LEU A 68 -31.93 -14.48 9.27
N ALA A 69 -32.29 -14.73 8.01
CA ALA A 69 -31.52 -15.62 7.12
C ALA A 69 -30.08 -15.15 6.86
N ASP A 70 -29.83 -13.83 6.91
CA ASP A 70 -28.49 -13.23 6.73
C ASP A 70 -27.76 -12.97 8.06
N ASP A 71 -28.30 -13.41 9.21
CA ASP A 71 -27.64 -13.22 10.50
C ASP A 71 -26.48 -14.21 10.68
N LEU A 72 -25.26 -13.74 10.44
CA LEU A 72 -24.03 -14.49 10.68
C LEU A 72 -23.63 -14.54 12.17
N ARG A 73 -24.26 -13.70 13.02
CA ARG A 73 -23.89 -13.58 14.43
C ARG A 73 -24.48 -14.71 15.27
N GLY A 74 -25.79 -14.98 15.16
CA GLY A 74 -26.46 -16.04 15.91
C GLY A 74 -25.81 -17.43 15.76
N PRO A 75 -25.54 -17.92 14.54
CA PRO A 75 -24.85 -19.19 14.32
C PRO A 75 -23.44 -19.22 14.92
N ALA A 76 -22.70 -18.10 14.83
CA ALA A 76 -21.36 -18.00 15.40
C ALA A 76 -21.36 -17.99 16.94
N GLU A 77 -22.37 -17.37 17.57
CA GLU A 77 -22.56 -17.44 19.02
C GLU A 77 -22.84 -18.88 19.47
N LEU A 78 -23.75 -19.58 18.79
CA LEU A 78 -24.06 -20.98 19.13
C LEU A 78 -22.83 -21.89 18.97
N ALA A 79 -22.13 -21.81 17.84
CA ALA A 79 -20.93 -22.60 17.59
C ALA A 79 -19.83 -22.33 18.63
N GLU A 80 -19.69 -21.09 19.09
CA GLU A 80 -18.73 -20.75 20.15
C GLU A 80 -19.12 -21.34 21.51
N TRP A 81 -20.41 -21.34 21.87
CA TRP A 81 -20.87 -22.02 23.08
C TRP A 81 -20.58 -23.52 23.05
N GLU A 82 -20.84 -24.18 21.92
CA GLU A 82 -20.56 -25.61 21.74
C GLU A 82 -19.07 -25.93 21.83
N ARG A 83 -18.21 -25.07 21.27
CA ARG A 83 -16.76 -25.19 21.40
C ARG A 83 -16.30 -25.07 22.85
N ILE A 84 -16.82 -24.10 23.60
CA ILE A 84 -16.46 -23.91 25.01
C ILE A 84 -16.93 -25.09 25.86
N GLU A 85 -18.12 -25.63 25.61
CA GLU A 85 -18.60 -26.86 26.26
C GLU A 85 -17.63 -28.03 26.02
N GLN A 86 -17.24 -28.26 24.76
CA GLN A 86 -16.28 -29.31 24.39
C GLN A 86 -14.91 -29.11 25.05
N LEU A 87 -14.42 -27.87 25.07
CA LEU A 87 -13.16 -27.50 25.71
C LEU A 87 -13.18 -27.83 27.21
N LEU A 88 -14.24 -27.45 27.92
CA LEU A 88 -14.38 -27.72 29.36
C LEU A 88 -14.63 -29.21 29.65
N ALA A 89 -15.33 -29.92 28.76
CA ALA A 89 -15.54 -31.36 28.91
C ALA A 89 -14.22 -32.16 28.79
N ALA A 90 -13.26 -31.67 28.02
CA ALA A 90 -11.93 -32.27 27.89
C ALA A 90 -10.95 -31.87 29.01
N ALA A 91 -11.29 -30.85 29.81
CA ALA A 91 -10.44 -30.31 30.87
C ALA A 91 -10.60 -31.08 32.21
N PRO A 92 -9.62 -30.96 33.14
CA PRO A 92 -9.77 -31.50 34.48
C PRO A 92 -11.03 -31.00 35.19
N GLN A 93 -11.60 -31.82 36.08
CA GLN A 93 -12.78 -31.42 36.86
C GLN A 93 -12.50 -30.16 37.69
N GLY A 94 -13.49 -29.27 37.73
CA GLY A 94 -13.37 -27.97 38.40
C GLY A 94 -12.63 -26.92 37.58
N THR A 95 -12.21 -27.23 36.35
CA THR A 95 -11.71 -26.22 35.41
C THR A 95 -12.83 -25.25 35.05
N VAL A 96 -12.48 -23.98 35.03
CA VAL A 96 -13.36 -22.88 34.68
C VAL A 96 -12.85 -22.24 33.40
N TYR A 97 -13.76 -21.78 32.54
CA TYR A 97 -13.38 -21.16 31.28
C TYR A 97 -12.65 -19.84 31.48
N ASP A 98 -11.42 -19.75 30.97
CA ASP A 98 -10.65 -18.52 30.86
C ASP A 98 -10.23 -18.27 29.40
N PRO A 99 -10.78 -17.26 28.71
CA PRO A 99 -10.41 -16.94 27.34
C PRO A 99 -8.94 -16.50 27.21
N ASP A 100 -8.29 -16.08 28.29
CA ASP A 100 -6.90 -15.64 28.26
C ASP A 100 -5.93 -16.84 28.13
N THR A 101 -6.40 -18.06 28.44
CA THR A 101 -5.64 -19.31 28.25
C THR A 101 -6.11 -20.16 27.07
N ASP A 102 -7.12 -19.70 26.34
CA ASP A 102 -7.71 -20.42 25.23
C ASP A 102 -6.90 -20.23 23.93
N ASP A 103 -6.32 -21.31 23.42
CA ASP A 103 -5.46 -21.29 22.23
C ASP A 103 -6.14 -20.69 20.99
N VAL A 104 -7.45 -20.90 20.81
CA VAL A 104 -8.20 -20.31 19.67
C VAL A 104 -8.27 -18.80 19.82
N VAL A 105 -8.50 -18.32 21.05
CA VAL A 105 -8.54 -16.88 21.34
C VAL A 105 -7.16 -16.26 21.16
N GLN A 106 -6.10 -16.92 21.63
CA GLN A 106 -4.72 -16.45 21.48
C GLN A 106 -4.30 -16.39 20.01
N ALA A 107 -4.66 -17.40 19.21
CA ALA A 107 -4.41 -17.40 17.77
C ALA A 107 -5.13 -16.26 17.04
N GLU A 108 -6.40 -16.00 17.37
CA GLU A 108 -7.13 -14.85 16.80
C GLU A 108 -6.46 -13.51 17.17
N LEU A 109 -6.04 -13.32 18.43
CA LEU A 109 -5.35 -12.10 18.87
C LEU A 109 -3.99 -11.92 18.21
N ALA A 110 -3.23 -13.00 18.02
CA ALA A 110 -1.96 -12.96 17.30
C ALA A 110 -2.15 -12.57 15.82
N ALA A 111 -3.19 -13.11 15.17
CA ALA A 111 -3.55 -12.75 13.80
C ALA A 111 -3.94 -11.27 13.69
N ASP A 112 -4.72 -10.76 14.65
CA ASP A 112 -5.08 -9.33 14.72
C ASP A 112 -3.86 -8.42 14.88
N ALA A 113 -2.95 -8.81 15.78
CA ALA A 113 -1.72 -8.06 16.03
C ALA A 113 -0.83 -8.04 14.78
N ALA A 114 -0.70 -9.17 14.08
CA ALA A 114 0.04 -9.26 12.82
C ALA A 114 -0.59 -8.38 11.72
N ALA A 115 -1.92 -8.42 11.57
CA ALA A 115 -2.62 -7.57 10.61
C ALA A 115 -2.49 -6.06 10.96
N ALA A 116 -2.56 -5.71 12.24
CA ALA A 116 -2.33 -4.34 12.69
C ALA A 116 -0.89 -3.88 12.41
N ALA A 117 0.10 -4.72 12.69
CA ALA A 117 1.50 -4.41 12.40
C ALA A 117 1.79 -4.26 10.90
N ALA A 118 1.16 -5.08 10.05
CA ALA A 118 1.25 -4.97 8.60
C ALA A 118 0.69 -3.63 8.11
N ARG A 119 -0.52 -3.25 8.54
CA ARG A 119 -1.12 -1.95 8.22
C ARG A 119 -0.28 -0.77 8.71
N GLU A 120 0.29 -0.87 9.92
CA GLU A 120 1.18 0.17 10.43
C GLU A 120 2.46 0.28 9.58
N ALA A 121 3.01 -0.85 9.12
CA ALA A 121 4.16 -0.87 8.22
C ALA A 121 3.84 -0.21 6.87
N GLU A 122 2.68 -0.52 6.27
CA GLU A 122 2.19 0.11 5.05
C GLU A 122 2.01 1.62 5.23
N LEU A 123 1.42 2.06 6.34
CA LEU A 123 1.25 3.49 6.65
C LEU A 123 2.59 4.20 6.82
N ARG A 124 3.53 3.58 7.55
CA ARG A 124 4.89 4.14 7.71
C ARG A 124 5.61 4.26 6.37
N GLU A 125 5.45 3.28 5.48
CA GLU A 125 6.06 3.32 4.16
C GLU A 125 5.41 4.39 3.28
N ALA A 126 4.08 4.47 3.25
CA ALA A 126 3.37 5.53 2.55
C ALA A 126 3.78 6.93 3.04
N MET A 127 4.00 7.11 4.35
CA MET A 127 4.50 8.37 4.91
C MET A 127 5.92 8.69 4.45
N ARG A 128 6.81 7.69 4.34
CA ARG A 128 8.17 7.89 3.82
C ARG A 128 8.14 8.27 2.34
N ILE A 129 7.36 7.56 1.53
CA ILE A 129 7.16 7.87 0.10
C ILE A 129 6.61 9.29 -0.05
N ALA A 130 5.60 9.66 0.75
CA ALA A 130 5.01 10.99 0.76
C ALA A 130 6.03 12.08 1.08
N ALA A 131 6.83 11.90 2.13
CA ALA A 131 7.85 12.88 2.53
C ALA A 131 8.95 13.01 1.47
N ARG A 132 9.35 11.90 0.85
CA ARG A 132 10.33 11.90 -0.24
C ARG A 132 9.77 12.54 -1.51
N ALA A 133 8.48 12.35 -1.81
CA ALA A 133 7.80 13.05 -2.90
C ALA A 133 7.85 14.57 -2.71
N ASP A 134 7.53 15.04 -1.50
CA ASP A 134 7.58 16.47 -1.17
C ASP A 134 9.03 17.02 -1.29
N GLU A 135 10.04 16.23 -0.90
CA GLU A 135 11.47 16.59 -1.09
C GLU A 135 11.83 16.72 -2.58
N LEU A 136 11.49 15.73 -3.42
CA LEU A 136 11.79 15.77 -4.85
C LEU A 136 11.05 16.92 -5.55
N GLN A 137 9.81 17.19 -5.18
CA GLN A 137 9.07 18.33 -5.68
C GLN A 137 9.74 19.66 -5.30
N ALA A 138 10.20 19.82 -4.05
CA ALA A 138 10.91 21.02 -3.63
C ALA A 138 12.23 21.20 -4.39
N LEU A 139 13.00 20.14 -4.60
CA LEU A 139 14.24 20.18 -5.38
C LEU A 139 13.99 20.58 -6.84
N ARG A 140 12.90 20.08 -7.43
CA ARG A 140 12.43 20.48 -8.76
C ARG A 140 12.09 21.97 -8.80
N GLU A 141 11.29 22.46 -7.86
CA GLU A 141 10.91 23.88 -7.78
C GLU A 141 12.13 24.81 -7.61
N LEU A 142 13.18 24.32 -6.96
CA LEU A 142 14.46 25.03 -6.81
C LEU A 142 15.41 24.85 -8.01
N GLY A 143 15.07 24.03 -9.01
CA GLY A 143 15.93 23.73 -10.15
C GLY A 143 17.20 22.94 -9.79
N THR A 144 17.20 22.22 -8.66
CA THR A 144 18.36 21.50 -8.12
C THR A 144 18.19 19.98 -8.12
N LEU A 145 17.10 19.47 -8.71
CA LEU A 145 16.81 18.02 -8.81
C LEU A 145 18.00 17.24 -9.39
N GLU A 146 18.67 17.74 -10.43
CA GLU A 146 19.82 17.07 -11.06
C GLU A 146 21.06 16.90 -10.18
N GLN A 147 21.13 17.68 -9.11
CA GLN A 147 22.25 17.63 -8.17
C GLN A 147 22.04 16.55 -7.10
N THR A 148 20.80 16.09 -6.92
CA THR A 148 20.49 15.02 -5.98
C THR A 148 20.70 13.64 -6.60
N GLU A 149 21.22 12.70 -5.80
CA GLU A 149 21.36 11.31 -6.21
C GLU A 149 20.08 10.52 -5.87
N PRO A 150 19.61 9.61 -6.76
CA PRO A 150 18.48 8.76 -6.44
C PRO A 150 18.78 7.81 -5.30
N ARG A 151 17.80 7.67 -4.41
CA ARG A 151 17.77 6.74 -3.29
C ARG A 151 16.90 5.54 -3.66
N ALA A 152 17.11 4.43 -2.97
CA ALA A 152 16.25 3.26 -3.13
C ALA A 152 14.79 3.64 -2.82
N GLY A 153 13.86 3.26 -3.70
CA GLY A 153 12.43 3.56 -3.57
C GLY A 153 11.97 4.85 -4.23
N ASP A 154 12.87 5.62 -4.85
CA ASP A 154 12.48 6.82 -5.62
C ASP A 154 11.58 6.47 -6.84
N GLU A 155 11.56 5.21 -7.29
CA GLU A 155 10.60 4.68 -8.27
C GLU A 155 9.16 4.72 -7.74
N ALA A 156 8.94 4.32 -6.48
CA ALA A 156 7.62 4.40 -5.86
C ALA A 156 7.21 5.86 -5.59
N VAL A 157 8.19 6.73 -5.34
CA VAL A 157 7.98 8.17 -5.17
C VAL A 157 7.53 8.83 -6.47
N ARG A 158 8.09 8.42 -7.61
CA ARG A 158 7.65 8.85 -8.94
C ARG A 158 6.16 8.54 -9.17
N ASP A 159 5.69 7.37 -8.79
CA ASP A 159 4.27 7.00 -8.90
C ASP A 159 3.38 7.82 -7.95
N GLU A 160 3.85 8.11 -6.73
CA GLU A 160 3.18 9.03 -5.80
C GLU A 160 3.06 10.44 -6.39
N LEU A 161 4.13 10.98 -6.97
CA LEU A 161 4.14 12.31 -7.60
C LEU A 161 3.21 12.38 -8.80
N THR A 162 3.21 11.33 -9.62
CA THR A 162 2.28 11.17 -10.75
C THR A 162 0.83 11.26 -10.28
N ARG A 163 0.50 10.59 -9.17
CA ARG A 163 -0.85 10.61 -8.57
C ARG A 163 -1.25 11.98 -8.03
N ARG A 164 -0.32 12.73 -7.42
CA ARG A 164 -0.59 14.03 -6.76
C ARG A 164 -0.63 15.22 -7.70
N ALA A 165 0.37 15.32 -8.58
CA ALA A 165 0.70 16.55 -9.30
C ALA A 165 0.45 16.48 -10.81
N GLY A 166 0.15 15.30 -11.35
CA GLY A 166 -0.04 15.09 -12.79
C GLY A 166 1.27 15.14 -13.59
N GLY A 167 1.15 15.16 -14.93
CA GLY A 167 2.26 14.87 -15.85
C GLY A 167 3.46 15.83 -15.82
N TYR A 168 3.28 17.11 -15.46
CA TYR A 168 4.37 18.09 -15.53
C TYR A 168 5.50 17.86 -14.50
N VAL A 169 5.16 17.38 -13.30
CA VAL A 169 6.18 16.96 -12.32
C VAL A 169 6.80 15.62 -12.71
N GLN A 170 6.02 14.77 -13.37
CA GLN A 170 6.45 13.44 -13.79
C GLN A 170 7.55 13.51 -14.85
N ASP A 171 7.47 14.38 -15.85
CA ASP A 171 8.48 14.48 -16.92
C ASP A 171 9.88 14.82 -16.39
N ASP A 172 9.96 15.74 -15.43
CA ASP A 172 11.25 16.13 -14.82
C ASP A 172 11.84 15.00 -13.98
N VAL A 173 11.01 14.28 -13.22
CA VAL A 173 11.43 13.13 -12.40
C VAL A 173 11.81 11.95 -13.28
N ASP A 174 11.06 11.68 -14.35
CA ASP A 174 11.33 10.62 -15.33
C ASP A 174 12.66 10.88 -16.05
N GLY A 175 12.92 12.13 -16.45
CA GLY A 175 14.19 12.55 -17.03
C GLY A 175 15.35 12.43 -16.04
N TRP A 176 15.16 12.81 -14.78
CA TRP A 176 16.17 12.67 -13.72
C TRP A 176 16.51 11.21 -13.43
N LEU A 177 15.51 10.33 -13.26
CA LEU A 177 15.69 8.90 -13.04
C LEU A 177 16.39 8.23 -14.22
N ALA A 178 15.99 8.53 -15.46
CA ALA A 178 16.62 7.98 -16.66
C ALA A 178 18.12 8.32 -16.73
N ARG A 179 18.48 9.57 -16.46
CA ARG A 179 19.88 10.02 -16.44
C ARG A 179 20.69 9.35 -15.35
N ALA A 180 20.13 9.25 -14.15
CA ALA A 180 20.83 8.61 -13.05
C ALA A 180 21.00 7.10 -13.27
N LEU A 181 20.04 6.43 -13.89
CA LEU A 181 20.13 5.02 -14.28
C LEU A 181 21.22 4.82 -15.35
N ALA A 182 21.23 5.66 -16.39
CA ALA A 182 22.22 5.64 -17.46
C ALA A 182 23.65 5.88 -16.95
N ALA A 183 23.82 6.84 -16.05
CA ALA A 183 25.11 7.20 -15.46
C ALA A 183 25.48 6.37 -14.21
N HIS A 184 24.64 5.40 -13.83
CA HIS A 184 24.80 4.56 -12.64
C HIS A 184 25.05 5.38 -11.36
N ARG A 185 24.24 6.40 -11.10
CA ARG A 185 24.36 7.29 -9.92
C ARG A 185 23.48 6.84 -8.76
N GLY A 186 23.86 7.25 -7.55
CA GLY A 186 23.11 6.92 -6.34
C GLY A 186 23.05 5.42 -6.10
N HIS A 187 21.83 4.92 -5.81
CA HIS A 187 21.60 3.50 -5.58
C HIS A 187 21.74 2.65 -6.85
N TYR A 188 21.64 3.24 -8.05
CA TYR A 188 21.86 2.54 -9.32
C TYR A 188 23.32 2.16 -9.60
N ARG A 189 24.27 2.46 -8.70
CA ARG A 189 25.62 1.87 -8.77
C ARG A 189 25.57 0.35 -8.62
N ASP A 190 24.61 -0.16 -7.83
CA ASP A 190 24.36 -1.58 -7.66
C ASP A 190 23.68 -2.18 -8.90
N PRO A 191 24.27 -3.21 -9.55
CA PRO A 191 23.62 -3.93 -10.64
C PRO A 191 22.24 -4.50 -10.28
N ALA A 192 22.06 -5.03 -9.07
CA ALA A 192 20.79 -5.60 -8.64
C ALA A 192 19.69 -4.53 -8.55
N ALA A 193 20.05 -3.31 -8.14
CA ALA A 193 19.13 -2.17 -8.14
C ALA A 193 18.69 -1.79 -9.56
N ARG A 194 19.60 -1.85 -10.54
CA ARG A 194 19.26 -1.56 -11.94
C ARG A 194 18.33 -2.63 -12.53
N GLU A 195 18.55 -3.89 -12.19
CA GLU A 195 17.64 -4.99 -12.58
C GLU A 195 16.26 -4.84 -11.93
N ALA A 196 16.20 -4.52 -10.65
CA ALA A 196 14.93 -4.26 -9.96
C ALA A 196 14.18 -3.07 -10.58
N ALA A 197 14.88 -1.99 -10.92
CA ALA A 197 14.31 -0.82 -11.56
C ALA A 197 13.64 -1.12 -12.91
N ALA A 198 14.13 -2.12 -13.66
CA ALA A 198 13.50 -2.56 -14.91
C ALA A 198 12.07 -3.12 -14.71
N GLY A 199 11.76 -3.63 -13.51
CA GLY A 199 10.41 -4.09 -13.15
C GLY A 199 9.52 -3.01 -12.53
N LEU A 200 10.08 -1.83 -12.19
CA LEU A 200 9.38 -0.76 -11.48
C LEU A 200 9.14 0.47 -12.36
N LEU A 201 10.05 0.78 -13.28
CA LEU A 201 9.99 1.95 -14.13
C LEU A 201 9.20 1.70 -15.42
N THR A 202 8.62 2.76 -15.95
CA THR A 202 7.88 2.70 -17.21
C THR A 202 8.82 2.54 -18.41
N LEU A 203 8.32 1.95 -19.49
CA LEU A 203 9.11 1.73 -20.71
C LEU A 203 9.76 3.02 -21.26
N PRO A 204 9.10 4.20 -21.29
CA PRO A 204 9.75 5.44 -21.69
C PRO A 204 10.99 5.80 -20.86
N VAL A 205 10.95 5.62 -19.54
CA VAL A 205 12.10 5.92 -18.65
C VAL A 205 13.26 4.97 -18.95
N LEU A 206 12.96 3.68 -19.10
CA LEU A 206 13.96 2.66 -19.42
C LEU A 206 14.59 2.88 -20.79
N ALA A 207 13.78 3.17 -21.81
CA ALA A 207 14.25 3.46 -23.16
C ALA A 207 15.10 4.74 -23.20
N HIS A 208 14.70 5.78 -22.46
CA HIS A 208 15.49 7.00 -22.32
C HIS A 208 16.85 6.72 -21.67
N ALA A 209 16.88 5.97 -20.57
CA ALA A 209 18.11 5.61 -19.88
C ALA A 209 19.05 4.79 -20.77
N ALA A 210 18.53 3.78 -21.46
CA ALA A 210 19.30 2.95 -22.37
C ALA A 210 19.91 3.78 -23.51
N LEU A 211 19.11 4.64 -24.13
CA LEU A 211 19.59 5.52 -25.20
C LEU A 211 20.65 6.51 -24.71
N LEU A 212 20.47 7.11 -23.52
CA LEU A 212 21.48 7.99 -22.94
C LEU A 212 22.80 7.27 -22.64
N ALA A 213 22.75 6.04 -22.13
CA ALA A 213 23.95 5.26 -21.82
C ALA A 213 24.78 5.00 -23.09
N GLU A 214 24.12 4.60 -24.18
CA GLU A 214 24.79 4.35 -25.47
C GLU A 214 25.32 5.64 -26.12
N LEU A 215 24.54 6.72 -26.10
CA LEU A 215 24.97 8.01 -26.66
C LEU A 215 26.15 8.61 -25.90
N ALA A 216 26.19 8.49 -24.58
CA ALA A 216 27.31 8.97 -23.76
C ALA A 216 28.61 8.20 -24.02
N ARG A 217 28.53 6.92 -24.39
CA ARG A 217 29.69 6.11 -24.82
C ARG A 217 30.21 6.56 -26.18
N LEU A 218 29.31 6.80 -27.13
CA LEU A 218 29.65 7.20 -28.49
C LEU A 218 30.20 8.63 -28.60
N VAL A 219 29.71 9.54 -27.76
CA VAL A 219 30.12 10.96 -27.74
C VAL A 219 30.55 11.36 -26.33
N PRO A 220 31.79 11.01 -25.92
CA PRO A 220 32.29 11.36 -24.59
C PRO A 220 32.30 12.88 -24.38
N GLY A 221 31.74 13.33 -23.26
CA GLY A 221 31.67 14.76 -22.90
C GLY A 221 30.47 15.51 -23.48
N ALA A 222 29.54 14.83 -24.17
CA ALA A 222 28.25 15.40 -24.51
C ALA A 222 27.50 15.81 -23.24
N ASP A 223 27.06 17.07 -23.20
CA ASP A 223 26.26 17.58 -22.09
C ASP A 223 24.84 17.01 -22.16
N VAL A 224 24.19 16.88 -21.01
CA VAL A 224 22.83 16.40 -20.86
C VAL A 224 21.85 17.19 -21.73
N ASP A 225 22.03 18.51 -21.81
CA ASP A 225 21.19 19.39 -22.63
C ASP A 225 21.34 19.11 -24.13
N GLN A 226 22.51 18.63 -24.57
CA GLN A 226 22.75 18.22 -25.95
C GLN A 226 22.05 16.90 -26.28
N LEU A 227 21.78 16.07 -25.27
CA LEU A 227 21.08 14.79 -25.40
C LEU A 227 19.59 14.87 -25.04
N ALA A 228 19.04 16.07 -24.82
CA ALA A 228 17.62 16.26 -24.48
C ALA A 228 16.64 15.72 -25.54
N PHE A 229 17.09 15.49 -26.78
CA PHE A 229 16.29 14.84 -27.83
C PHE A 229 16.00 13.36 -27.52
N ALA A 230 16.89 12.67 -26.79
CA ALA A 230 16.73 11.28 -26.42
C ALA A 230 15.48 11.09 -25.54
N GLY A 231 15.25 12.00 -24.60
CA GLY A 231 14.05 12.01 -23.77
C GLY A 231 12.76 12.21 -24.56
N ARG A 232 12.77 13.11 -25.54
CA ARG A 232 11.61 13.31 -26.43
C ARG A 232 11.32 12.07 -27.28
N LEU A 233 12.37 11.45 -27.83
CA LEU A 233 12.22 10.23 -28.63
C LEU A 233 11.65 9.09 -27.78
N ALA A 234 12.19 8.88 -26.58
CA ALA A 234 11.73 7.84 -25.66
C ALA A 234 10.30 8.09 -25.13
N ALA A 235 9.89 9.34 -24.98
CA ALA A 235 8.52 9.67 -24.59
C ALA A 235 7.50 9.42 -25.72
N THR A 236 7.86 9.73 -26.98
CA THR A 236 6.95 9.57 -28.14
C THR A 236 6.94 8.14 -28.67
N GLU A 237 8.11 7.53 -28.84
CA GLU A 237 8.31 6.20 -29.45
C GLU A 237 9.25 5.36 -28.57
N PRO A 238 8.80 4.93 -27.38
CA PRO A 238 9.65 4.24 -26.40
C PRO A 238 10.24 2.94 -26.93
N GLU A 239 9.48 2.17 -27.72
CA GLU A 239 9.95 0.93 -28.33
C GLU A 239 11.08 1.20 -29.34
N ALA A 240 10.88 2.17 -30.24
CA ALA A 240 11.89 2.54 -31.23
C ALA A 240 13.16 3.12 -30.57
N ALA A 241 13.01 3.88 -29.49
CA ALA A 241 14.15 4.38 -28.70
C ALA A 241 14.95 3.22 -28.08
N GLY A 242 14.25 2.21 -27.53
CA GLY A 242 14.87 0.99 -27.00
C GLY A 242 15.57 0.15 -28.08
N GLU A 243 14.93 -0.04 -29.23
CA GLU A 243 15.52 -0.73 -30.39
C GLU A 243 16.77 0.00 -30.92
N LEU A 244 16.72 1.34 -30.95
CA LEU A 244 17.87 2.16 -31.33
C LEU A 244 19.03 1.98 -30.36
N ALA A 245 18.77 2.00 -29.05
CA ALA A 245 19.80 1.73 -28.05
C ALA A 245 20.43 0.34 -28.27
N ALA A 246 19.61 -0.71 -28.42
CA ALA A 246 20.08 -2.07 -28.67
C ALA A 246 20.84 -2.22 -30.01
N PHE A 247 20.49 -1.43 -31.02
CA PHE A 247 21.25 -1.36 -32.27
C PHE A 247 22.63 -0.73 -32.06
N LEU A 248 22.71 0.39 -31.34
CA LEU A 248 23.97 1.10 -31.06
C LEU A 248 24.94 0.20 -30.27
N THR A 249 24.45 -0.51 -29.25
CA THR A 249 25.26 -1.49 -28.49
C THR A 249 25.90 -2.54 -29.39
N ARG A 250 25.15 -3.05 -30.39
CA ARG A 250 25.64 -4.09 -31.33
C ARG A 250 26.67 -3.55 -32.32
N VAL A 251 26.49 -2.31 -32.79
CA VAL A 251 27.42 -1.65 -33.72
C VAL A 251 28.77 -1.37 -33.06
N GLU A 252 28.79 -1.08 -31.76
CA GLU A 252 30.06 -0.96 -31.02
C GLU A 252 30.76 -2.30 -30.80
N GLY A 253 30.01 -3.36 -30.47
CA GLY A 253 30.58 -4.70 -30.27
C GLY A 253 31.23 -5.30 -31.53
N THR A 254 30.97 -4.73 -32.71
CA THR A 254 31.59 -5.11 -33.99
C THR A 254 32.81 -4.26 -34.37
N ARG A 255 33.12 -3.21 -33.60
CA ARG A 255 34.29 -2.32 -33.82
C ARG A 255 35.49 -2.62 -32.90
N ALA A 256 35.36 -3.59 -31.98
CA ALA A 256 36.45 -4.10 -31.13
C ALA A 256 37.12 -5.33 -31.79
#